data_AF-M8DVI0-F1
#
_entry.id   AF-M8DVI0-F1
#
_cell.length_a   1.000
_cell.length_b   1.000
_cell.length_c   1.000
_cell.angle_alpha   90.00
_cell.angle_beta   90.00
_cell.angle_gamma   90.00
#
_symmetry.space_group_name_H-M   'P 1'
#
loop_
_entity.id
_entity.type
_entity.pdbx_description
1 polymer ?
#
loop_
_entity_poly.entity_id
_entity_poly.type
_entity_poly.pdbx_seq_one_letter_code
_entity_poly.pdbx_strand_id
1 'polypeptide(L)' 'MTKRLYFFVSLHDALRISNELSQLGVSRYHVQPHDLEVAFVFERVSEVTQVVLRRLFGTDGVSQQD' A
#
# COMPACT_ATOMS: atom_id res chain seq x y z
N MET A 1 12.25 -15.64 -1.36
CA MET A 1 11.64 -14.91 -2.49
C MET A 1 11.10 -13.59 -1.96
N THR A 2 11.65 -12.46 -2.41
CA THR A 2 11.27 -11.13 -1.94
C THR A 2 9.93 -10.73 -2.59
N LYS A 3 8.81 -10.87 -1.86
CA LYS A 3 7.52 -10.39 -2.35
C LYS A 3 7.47 -8.86 -2.20
N ARG A 4 7.30 -8.16 -3.31
CA ARG A 4 6.93 -6.75 -3.33
C ARG A 4 5.41 -6.67 -3.30
N LEU A 5 4.85 -5.80 -2.46
CA LEU A 5 3.42 -5.51 -2.47
C LEU A 5 3.20 -4.16 -3.13
N TYR A 6 2.17 -4.12 -3.97
CA TYR A 6 1.71 -2.94 -4.66
C TYR A 6 0.27 -2.69 -4.23
N PHE A 7 -0.02 -1.46 -3.82
CA PHE A 7 -1.38 -1.01 -3.53
C PHE A 7 -1.63 0.28 -4.28
N PHE A 8 -2.64 0.27 -5.14
CA PHE A 8 -3.04 1.42 -5.95
C PHE A 8 -4.17 2.14 -5.24
N VAL A 9 -4.03 3.45 -5.08
CA VAL A 9 -5.02 4.30 -4.43
C VAL A 9 -5.13 5.63 -5.13
N SER A 10 -6.29 6.28 -4.99
CA SER A 10 -6.48 7.64 -5.47
C SER A 10 -5.49 8.60 -4.80
N LEU A 11 -5.15 9.71 -5.48
CA LEU A 11 -4.29 10.75 -4.89
C LEU A 11 -4.89 11.32 -3.59
N HIS A 12 -6.22 11.40 -3.51
CA HIS A 12 -6.94 11.87 -2.32
C HIS A 12 -6.75 10.89 -1.14
N ASP A 13 -6.88 9.59 -1.38
CA ASP A 13 -6.66 8.57 -0.35
C ASP A 13 -5.18 8.40 0.01
N ALA A 14 -4.26 8.67 -0.92
CA ALA A 14 -2.82 8.54 -0.69
C ALA A 14 -2.33 9.39 0.49
N LEU A 15 -2.86 10.60 0.67
CA LEU A 15 -2.51 11.46 1.81
C LEU A 15 -3.01 10.89 3.14
N ARG A 16 -4.26 10.40 3.17
CA ARG A 16 -4.82 9.75 4.37
C ARG A 16 -4.01 8.51 4.74
N ILE A 17 -3.73 7.66 3.77
CA ILE A 17 -3.01 6.40 3.96
C ILE A 17 -1.56 6.65 4.35
N SER A 18 -0.89 7.66 3.78
CA SER A 18 0.46 8.03 4.19
C SER A 18 0.52 8.45 5.67
N ASN A 19 -0.51 9.13 6.17
CA ASN A 19 -0.60 9.50 7.57
C ASN A 19 -0.83 8.26 8.47
N GLU A 20 -1.70 7.34 8.05
CA GLU A 20 -1.95 6.09 8.78
C GLU A 20 -0.71 5.19 8.82
N LEU A 21 0.03 5.07 7.70
CA LEU A 21 1.29 4.34 7.64
C LEU A 21 2.34 4.93 8.59
N SER A 22 2.42 6.25 8.67
CA SER A 22 3.30 6.94 9.61
C SER A 22 2.92 6.66 11.06
N GLN A 23 1.63 6.63 11.40
CA GLN A 23 1.16 6.28 12.74
C GLN A 23 1.46 4.82 13.12
N LEU A 24 1.43 3.92 12.14
CA LEU A 24 1.80 2.51 12.31
C LEU A 24 3.33 2.28 12.34
N GLY A 25 4.14 3.34 12.20
CA GLY A 25 5.60 3.23 12.14
C GLY A 25 6.11 2.57 10.86
N VAL A 26 5.26 2.43 9.84
CA VAL A 26 5.62 1.84 8.55
C VAL A 26 6.26 2.92 7.69
N SER A 27 7.58 2.87 7.57
CA SER A 27 8.38 3.84 6.80
C SER A 27 9.11 3.24 5.61
N ARG A 28 9.11 1.90 5.48
CA ARG A 28 9.75 1.17 4.38
C ARG A 28 8.80 0.96 3.20
N TYR A 29 8.43 2.06 2.57
CA TYR A 29 7.72 2.06 1.30
C TYR A 29 8.17 3.23 0.43
N HIS A 30 7.91 3.13 -0.86
CA HIS A 30 8.01 4.27 -1.75
C HIS A 30 6.73 4.40 -2.57
N VAL A 31 6.51 5.60 -3.06
CA VAL A 31 5.29 5.98 -3.76
C VAL A 31 5.65 6.19 -5.22
N GLN A 32 4.94 5.52 -6.13
CA GLN A 32 5.10 5.69 -7.58
C GLN A 32 3.83 6.28 -8.18
N PRO A 33 3.93 7.31 -9.05
CA PRO A 33 2.78 7.78 -9.80
C PRO A 33 2.31 6.70 -10.79
N HIS A 34 0.99 6.50 -10.90
CA HIS A 34 0.39 5.55 -11.82
C HIS A 34 -0.87 6.15 -12.46
N ASP A 35 -0.71 6.83 -13.60
CA ASP A 35 -1.79 7.55 -14.30
C ASP A 35 -2.59 8.51 -13.38
N LEU A 36 -3.81 8.12 -13.02
CA LEU A 36 -4.72 8.88 -12.15
C LEU A 36 -4.63 8.47 -10.67
N GLU A 37 -3.77 7.51 -10.37
CA GLU A 37 -3.59 6.87 -9.08
C GLU A 37 -2.12 6.92 -8.62
N VAL A 38 -1.92 6.40 -7.42
CA VAL A 38 -0.65 6.36 -6.73
C VAL A 38 -0.43 4.95 -6.21
N ALA A 39 0.71 4.36 -6.58
CA ALA A 39 1.11 3.03 -6.14
C ALA A 39 2.02 3.11 -4.91
N PHE A 40 1.59 2.51 -3.80
CA PHE A 40 2.42 2.27 -2.63
C PHE A 40 3.16 0.94 -2.79
N VAL A 41 4.48 1.01 -2.86
CA VAL A 41 5.36 -0.13 -3.08
C VAL A 41 6.09 -0.47 -1.78
N PHE A 42 5.79 -1.65 -1.24
CA PHE A 42 6.43 -2.17 -0.03
C PHE A 42 7.42 -3.27 -0.39
N GLU A 43 8.68 -3.11 0.01
CA GLU A 43 9.72 -4.11 -0.19
C GLU A 43 9.96 -4.92 1.09
N ARG A 44 10.13 -6.24 0.95
CA ARG A 44 10.49 -7.15 2.07
C ARG A 44 9.52 -7.07 3.26
N VAL A 45 8.23 -7.14 2.98
CA VAL A 45 7.19 -7.26 4.01
C VAL A 45 7.13 -8.67 4.59
N SER A 46 7.03 -8.77 5.91
CA SER A 46 6.69 -10.01 6.61
C SER A 46 5.22 -10.36 6.38
N GLU A 47 4.85 -11.63 6.52
CA GLU A 47 3.45 -12.07 6.34
C GLU A 47 2.48 -11.34 7.27
N VAL A 48 2.90 -11.05 8.52
CA VAL A 48 2.10 -10.27 9.47
C VAL A 48 1.85 -8.85 8.96
N THR A 49 2.90 -8.16 8.49
CA THR A 49 2.79 -6.81 7.92
C THR A 49 1.92 -6.81 6.67
N GLN A 50 2.01 -7.85 5.84
CA GLN A 50 1.14 -8.02 4.67
C GLN A 50 -0.34 -8.08 5.05
N VAL A 51 -0.71 -8.79 6.13
CA VAL A 51 -2.10 -8.84 6.61
C VAL A 51 -2.57 -7.48 7.09
N VAL A 52 -1.73 -6.74 7.82
CA VAL A 52 -2.05 -5.38 8.29
C VAL A 52 -2.23 -4.42 7.11
N LEU A 53 -1.31 -4.44 6.15
CA LEU A 53 -1.37 -3.58 4.97
C LEU A 53 -2.63 -3.90 4.14
N ARG A 54 -2.97 -5.17 3.93
CA ARG A 54 -4.22 -5.54 3.23
C ARG A 54 -5.48 -5.01 3.92
N ARG A 55 -5.50 -4.95 5.25
CA ARG A 55 -6.61 -4.33 5.98
C ARG A 55 -6.61 -2.81 5.88
N LEU A 56 -5.43 -2.19 5.98
CA LEU A 56 -5.27 -0.73 5.92
C LEU A 56 -5.67 -0.16 4.56
N PHE A 57 -5.19 -0.79 3.49
CA PHE A 57 -5.57 -0.42 2.12
C PHE A 57 -7.00 -0.83 1.76
N GLY A 58 -7.70 -1.52 2.67
CA GLY A 58 -9.04 -2.02 2.47
C GLY A 58 -9.07 -3.07 1.37
N THR A 59 -9.20 -4.35 1.72
CA THR A 59 -9.75 -5.35 0.78
C THR A 59 -11.24 -5.07 0.48
N ASP A 60 -11.53 -3.89 -0.08
CA ASP A 60 -12.46 -3.64 -1.18
C ASP A 60 -11.69 -3.22 -2.46
N GLY A 61 -10.39 -2.93 -2.34
CA GLY A 61 -9.47 -2.73 -3.46
C GLY A 61 -8.68 -3.99 -3.79
N VAL A 62 -9.34 -5.14 -3.90
CA VAL A 62 -8.77 -6.17 -4.80
C VAL A 62 -8.99 -5.61 -6.20
N SER A 63 -8.05 -4.81 -6.70
CA SER A 63 -7.80 -4.85 -8.15
C SER A 63 -7.19 -6.22 -8.42
N GLN A 64 -8.07 -7.21 -8.42
CA GLN A 64 -7.85 -8.46 -9.13
C GLN A 64 -7.85 -8.00 -10.57
N GLN A 65 -6.65 -7.86 -11.14
CA GLN A 65 -6.53 -7.92 -12.59
C GLN A 65 -7.09 -9.28 -13.00
N ASP A 66 -8.35 -9.28 -13.44
CA ASP A 66 -8.91 -10.20 -14.40
C ASP A 66 -9.23 -9.38 -15.66
#